data_AF-A0A943JPU9-F1
#
_entry.id   AF-A0A943JPU9-F1
#
_cell.length_a   1.000
_cell.length_b   1.000
_cell.length_c   1.000
_cell.angle_alpha   90.00
_cell.angle_beta   90.00
_cell.angle_gamma   90.00
#
_symmetry.space_group_name_H-M   'P 1'
#
loop_
_entity.id
_entity.type
_entity.pdbx_description
1 polymer ?
#
loop_
_entity_poly.entity_id
_entity_poly.type
_entity_poly.pdbx_seq_one_letter_code
_entity_poly.pdbx_strand_id
1 'polypeptide(L)'
;MENAVEALKMAGFMILFIIALSITMITLTQAKTTADSLVKNQDRQQSYQYIEVTGDLSKSLSRTVTLADIIPTLYRYAQEDYAVQFYTSSGSPLYVYESGQIKNGVHVKKNDLDLDTEHWLENGETRYEEWRGNTTKIKQHVDDVVEFLLANYKNSNFEEKLGTTEDYEESQDTNELVPDINKQYKRIITYTLK
;
A
#
# COMPACT_ATOMS: atom_id res chain seq x y z
N MET A 1 34.26 62.74 -4.14
CA MET A 1 33.37 62.26 -3.04
C MET A 1 32.06 61.68 -3.58
N GLU A 2 31.71 61.90 -4.86
CA GLU A 2 30.49 61.43 -5.52
C GLU A 2 30.37 59.89 -5.60
N ASN A 3 31.46 59.19 -5.91
CA ASN A 3 31.49 57.72 -6.00
C ASN A 3 31.20 57.00 -4.68
N ALA A 4 31.52 57.61 -3.53
CA ALA A 4 31.28 56.99 -2.22
C ALA A 4 29.80 57.06 -1.82
N VAL A 5 29.11 58.14 -2.20
CA VAL A 5 27.69 58.34 -1.93
C VAL A 5 26.84 57.42 -2.82
N GLU A 6 27.23 57.22 -4.07
CA GLU A 6 26.55 56.33 -4.99
C GLU A 6 26.74 54.85 -4.61
N ALA A 7 27.96 54.47 -4.22
CA ALA A 7 28.23 53.13 -3.67
C ALA A 7 27.44 52.85 -2.38
N LEU A 8 27.28 53.85 -1.50
CA LEU A 8 26.49 53.72 -0.28
C LEU A 8 25.00 53.48 -0.58
N LYS A 9 24.44 54.14 -1.60
CA LYS A 9 23.06 53.93 -2.03
C LYS A 9 22.86 52.53 -2.60
N MET A 10 23.76 52.07 -3.46
CA MET A 10 23.69 50.71 -4.02
C MET A 10 23.84 49.64 -2.93
N ALA A 11 24.75 49.82 -1.97
CA ALA A 11 24.90 48.93 -0.82
C ALA A 11 23.63 48.88 0.05
N GLY A 12 22.98 50.02 0.28
CA GLY A 12 21.72 50.08 1.01
C GLY A 12 20.60 49.28 0.34
N PHE A 13 20.43 49.41 -0.98
CA PHE A 13 19.45 48.61 -1.72
C PHE A 13 19.80 47.12 -1.76
N MET A 14 21.08 46.78 -1.84
CA MET A 14 21.54 45.39 -1.79
C MET A 14 21.21 44.73 -0.45
N ILE A 15 21.43 45.43 0.66
CA ILE A 15 21.10 44.93 2.00
C ILE A 15 19.58 44.76 2.15
N LEU A 16 18.78 45.74 1.70
CA LEU A 16 17.32 45.64 1.71
C LEU A 16 16.82 44.45 0.89
N PHE A 17 17.42 44.20 -0.27
CA PHE A 17 17.09 43.06 -1.12
C PHE A 17 17.44 41.73 -0.45
N ILE A 18 18.62 41.61 0.17
CA ILE A 18 19.04 40.41 0.89
C ILE A 18 18.11 40.12 2.07
N ILE A 19 17.69 41.16 2.81
CA ILE A 19 16.73 41.01 3.92
C ILE A 19 15.38 40.52 3.40
N ALA A 20 14.86 41.12 2.34
CA ALA A 20 13.58 40.71 1.73
C ALA A 20 13.63 39.26 1.22
N LEU A 21 14.73 38.86 0.57
CA LEU A 21 14.93 37.50 0.09
C LEU A 21 15.02 36.50 1.25
N SER A 22 15.67 36.88 2.35
CA SER A 22 15.78 36.06 3.56
C SER A 22 14.41 35.81 4.20
N ILE A 23 13.59 36.86 4.35
CA ILE A 23 12.22 36.76 4.88
C ILE A 23 11.36 35.87 3.96
N THR A 24 11.50 36.02 2.65
CA THR A 24 10.78 35.20 1.66
C THR A 24 11.16 33.72 1.81
N MET A 25 12.44 33.40 1.95
CA MET A 25 12.89 32.01 2.12
C MET A 25 12.39 31.40 3.44
N ILE A 26 12.38 32.17 4.53
CA ILE A 26 11.86 31.73 5.84
C ILE A 26 10.35 31.42 5.75
N THR A 27 9.57 32.33 5.17
CA THR A 27 8.13 32.16 5.03
C THR A 27 7.77 30.99 4.11
N LEU A 28 8.49 30.82 3.00
CA LEU A 28 8.30 29.68 2.09
C LEU A 28 8.65 28.34 2.76
N THR A 29 9.70 28.33 3.58
CA THR A 29 10.10 27.13 4.35
C THR A 29 9.03 26.77 5.37
N GLN A 30 8.52 27.75 6.12
CA GLN A 30 7.45 27.51 7.11
C GLN A 30 6.15 27.04 6.44
N ALA A 31 5.77 27.65 5.31
CA ALA A 31 4.60 27.25 4.54
C ALA A 31 4.74 25.81 4.04
N LYS A 32 5.93 25.43 3.53
CA LYS A 32 6.23 24.06 3.12
C LYS A 32 6.15 23.08 4.29
N THR A 33 6.81 23.37 5.41
CA THR A 33 6.76 22.50 6.60
C THR A 33 5.34 22.32 7.12
N THR A 34 4.53 23.38 7.08
CA THR A 34 3.13 23.31 7.48
C THR A 34 2.31 22.48 6.49
N ALA A 35 2.47 22.67 5.18
CA ALA A 35 1.83 21.86 4.16
C ALA A 35 2.21 20.38 4.28
N ASP A 36 3.51 20.08 4.46
CA ASP A 36 4.01 18.72 4.69
C ASP A 36 3.42 18.13 5.98
N SER A 37 3.28 18.93 7.04
CA SER A 37 2.65 18.49 8.29
C SER A 37 1.16 18.23 8.11
N LEU A 38 0.45 19.02 7.31
CA LEU A 38 -0.98 18.81 7.03
C LEU A 38 -1.19 17.56 6.18
N VAL A 39 -0.34 17.32 5.17
CA VAL A 39 -0.36 16.08 4.38
C VAL A 39 -0.08 14.88 5.28
N LYS A 40 0.95 14.95 6.13
CA LYS A 40 1.26 13.88 7.11
C LYS A 40 0.16 13.67 8.16
N ASN A 41 -0.55 14.72 8.57
CA ASN A 41 -1.65 14.62 9.54
C ASN A 41 -2.97 14.18 8.89
N GLN A 42 -3.20 14.50 7.61
CA GLN A 42 -4.31 13.95 6.83
C GLN A 42 -4.10 12.46 6.55
N ASP A 43 -2.84 12.05 6.40
CA ASP A 43 -2.45 10.65 6.41
C ASP A 43 -2.50 10.06 7.84
N ARG A 44 -3.73 9.90 8.33
CA ARG A 44 -4.07 9.24 9.61
C ARG A 44 -3.58 7.77 9.70
N GLN A 45 -2.85 7.26 8.71
CA GLN A 45 -2.29 5.91 8.69
C GLN A 45 -0.90 5.79 9.35
N GLN A 46 -0.22 6.88 9.74
CA GLN A 46 1.06 6.76 10.47
C GLN A 46 0.94 6.23 11.91
N SER A 47 -0.26 6.06 12.44
CA SER A 47 -0.50 5.42 13.73
C SER A 47 -1.49 4.27 13.59
N TYR A 48 -1.14 3.27 12.78
CA TYR A 48 -1.60 1.92 13.09
C TYR A 48 -0.85 1.47 14.34
N GLN A 49 -1.42 1.74 15.52
CA GLN A 49 -1.06 0.94 16.69
C GLN A 49 -1.51 -0.49 16.38
N TYR A 50 -0.54 -1.35 16.13
CA TYR A 50 -0.76 -2.79 16.03
C TYR A 50 -1.29 -3.25 17.38
N ILE A 51 -2.59 -3.51 17.45
CA ILE A 51 -3.16 -4.18 18.62
C ILE A 51 -2.89 -5.66 18.36
N GLU A 52 -2.02 -6.29 19.15
CA GLU A 52 -1.90 -7.76 19.16
C GLU A 52 -3.28 -8.35 19.39
N VAL A 53 -3.81 -9.02 18.36
CA VAL A 53 -5.18 -9.52 18.34
C VAL A 53 -5.21 -10.86 19.05
N THR A 54 -5.33 -10.85 20.38
CA THR A 54 -5.61 -12.06 21.14
C THR A 54 -7.03 -12.56 20.82
N GLY A 55 -7.12 -13.68 20.10
CA GLY A 55 -8.18 -14.71 20.08
C GLY A 55 -9.65 -14.32 19.81
N ASP A 56 -10.18 -13.33 20.52
CA ASP A 56 -11.60 -12.92 20.50
C ASP A 56 -11.82 -11.56 19.77
N LEU A 57 -10.78 -10.72 19.66
CA LEU A 57 -10.86 -9.42 18.99
C LEU A 57 -10.76 -9.48 17.45
N SER A 58 -10.33 -10.61 16.88
CA SER A 58 -10.25 -10.81 15.42
C SER A 58 -11.62 -10.85 14.76
N LYS A 59 -12.66 -11.21 15.52
CA LYS A 59 -14.07 -11.03 15.13
C LYS A 59 -14.56 -9.58 15.19
N SER A 60 -13.84 -8.69 15.90
CA SER A 60 -14.29 -7.30 16.13
C SER A 60 -13.83 -6.31 15.04
N LEU A 61 -12.84 -6.68 14.21
CA LEU A 61 -12.37 -5.86 13.09
C LEU A 61 -12.81 -6.38 11.72
N SER A 62 -13.79 -7.30 11.68
CA SER A 62 -14.37 -7.74 10.42
C SER A 62 -15.61 -6.93 10.06
N ARG A 63 -15.74 -6.57 8.79
CA ARG A 63 -16.95 -5.91 8.27
C ARG A 63 -17.48 -6.64 7.04
N THR A 64 -18.78 -6.53 6.83
CA THR A 64 -19.40 -7.04 5.60
C THR A 64 -19.27 -5.98 4.52
N VAL A 65 -18.69 -6.36 3.38
CA VAL A 65 -18.44 -5.46 2.25
C VAL A 65 -18.99 -6.05 0.95
N THR A 66 -19.23 -5.18 -0.02
CA THR A 66 -19.62 -5.55 -1.38
C THR A 66 -18.45 -5.38 -2.34
N LEU A 67 -18.56 -5.86 -3.59
CA LEU A 67 -17.52 -5.61 -4.60
C LEU A 67 -17.28 -4.10 -4.84
N ALA A 68 -18.28 -3.24 -4.66
CA ALA A 68 -18.10 -1.79 -4.80
C ALA A 68 -17.10 -1.22 -3.77
N ASP A 69 -17.01 -1.84 -2.59
CA ASP A 69 -16.06 -1.47 -1.55
C ASP A 69 -14.66 -2.08 -1.79
N ILE A 70 -14.61 -3.25 -2.43
CA ILE A 70 -13.37 -4.00 -2.72
C ILE A 70 -12.60 -3.38 -3.90
N ILE A 71 -13.29 -2.94 -4.95
CA ILE A 71 -12.66 -2.43 -6.19
C ILE A 71 -11.67 -1.29 -5.92
N PRO A 72 -12.00 -0.24 -5.13
CA PRO A 72 -11.03 0.82 -4.82
C PRO A 72 -9.77 0.30 -4.13
N THR A 73 -9.90 -0.73 -3.29
CA THR A 73 -8.76 -1.39 -2.62
C THR A 73 -7.89 -2.10 -3.65
N LEU A 74 -8.48 -2.85 -4.59
CA LEU A 74 -7.72 -3.50 -5.66
C LEU A 74 -6.90 -2.51 -6.51
N TYR A 75 -7.39 -1.30 -6.77
CA TYR A 75 -6.59 -0.31 -7.52
C TYR A 75 -5.45 0.32 -6.73
N ARG A 76 -5.45 0.22 -5.40
CA ARG A 76 -4.41 0.83 -4.55
C ARG A 76 -3.37 -0.16 -4.04
N TYR A 77 -3.59 -1.47 -4.16
CA TYR A 77 -2.70 -2.50 -3.59
C TYR A 77 -1.23 -2.32 -3.98
N ALA A 78 -0.96 -2.06 -5.26
CA ALA A 78 0.39 -1.88 -5.77
C ALA A 78 1.03 -0.52 -5.41
N GLN A 79 0.21 0.50 -5.13
CA GLN A 79 0.70 1.84 -4.77
C GLN A 79 1.02 1.96 -3.28
N GLU A 80 0.21 1.30 -2.45
CA GLU A 80 0.32 1.31 -0.99
C GLU A 80 1.03 0.06 -0.44
N ASP A 81 1.54 -0.81 -1.33
CA ASP A 81 2.31 -2.03 -1.03
C ASP A 81 1.69 -2.92 0.06
N TYR A 82 0.45 -3.34 -0.17
CA TYR A 82 -0.24 -4.32 0.66
C TYR A 82 -0.73 -5.51 -0.16
N ALA A 83 -0.94 -6.64 0.52
CA ALA A 83 -1.49 -7.84 -0.08
C ALA A 83 -3.02 -7.87 0.04
N VAL A 84 -3.68 -8.38 -1.00
CA VAL A 84 -5.12 -8.66 -0.99
C VAL A 84 -5.34 -10.15 -1.22
N GLN A 85 -6.12 -10.82 -0.38
CA GLN A 85 -6.37 -12.26 -0.49
C GLN A 85 -7.85 -12.59 -0.53
N PHE A 86 -8.22 -13.60 -1.31
CA PHE A 86 -9.58 -14.05 -1.48
C PHE A 86 -9.78 -15.50 -1.04
N TYR A 87 -10.84 -15.74 -0.27
CA TYR A 87 -11.23 -17.06 0.21
C TYR A 87 -12.73 -17.30 0.05
N THR A 88 -13.08 -18.57 -0.07
CA THR A 88 -14.46 -19.06 -0.02
C THR A 88 -14.96 -19.15 1.42
N SER A 89 -16.28 -19.29 1.61
CA SER A 89 -16.87 -19.46 2.95
C SER A 89 -16.36 -20.70 3.70
N SER A 90 -15.82 -21.70 3.00
CA SER A 90 -15.18 -22.88 3.59
C SER A 90 -13.71 -22.67 3.98
N GLY A 91 -13.16 -21.46 3.78
CA GLY A 91 -11.75 -21.16 4.00
C GLY A 91 -10.81 -21.66 2.91
N SER A 92 -11.35 -22.17 1.79
CA SER A 92 -10.53 -22.56 0.64
C SER A 92 -10.17 -21.35 -0.23
N PRO A 93 -9.01 -21.32 -0.91
CA PRO A 93 -8.62 -20.23 -1.80
C PRO A 93 -9.68 -19.95 -2.87
N LEU A 94 -10.06 -18.69 -3.04
CA LEU A 94 -10.91 -18.25 -4.15
C LEU A 94 -9.99 -17.68 -5.23
N TYR A 95 -9.72 -18.47 -6.26
CA TYR A 95 -8.82 -18.07 -7.33
C TYR A 95 -9.43 -16.94 -8.18
N VAL A 96 -8.69 -15.84 -8.33
CA VAL A 96 -9.13 -14.63 -9.03
C VAL A 96 -8.37 -14.37 -10.33
N TYR A 97 -7.22 -15.00 -10.54
CA TYR A 97 -6.51 -14.99 -11.82
C TYR A 97 -5.58 -16.19 -12.00
N GLU A 98 -5.05 -16.33 -13.21
CA GLU A 98 -4.03 -17.32 -13.58
C GLU A 98 -2.67 -16.63 -13.75
N SER A 99 -1.67 -17.13 -13.03
CA SER A 99 -0.29 -16.67 -13.08
C SER A 99 0.38 -17.01 -14.41
N GLY A 100 1.39 -16.23 -14.80
CA GLY A 100 2.32 -16.61 -15.88
C GLY A 100 3.10 -17.90 -15.59
N GLN A 101 3.16 -18.35 -14.33
CA GLN A 101 3.81 -19.61 -13.96
C GLN A 101 3.04 -20.82 -14.49
N ILE A 102 3.73 -21.69 -15.23
CA ILE A 102 3.20 -22.97 -15.71
C ILE A 102 3.81 -24.11 -14.88
N LYS A 103 2.97 -24.93 -14.26
CA LYS A 103 3.36 -26.17 -13.59
C LYS A 103 2.64 -27.34 -14.27
N ASN A 104 3.41 -28.34 -14.72
CA ASN A 104 2.87 -29.53 -15.40
C ASN A 104 1.94 -29.19 -16.59
N GLY A 105 2.24 -28.12 -17.33
CA GLY A 105 1.43 -27.68 -18.48
C GLY A 105 0.15 -26.91 -18.13
N VAL A 106 -0.06 -26.57 -16.85
CA VAL A 106 -1.22 -25.81 -16.38
C VAL A 106 -0.77 -24.52 -15.70
N HIS A 107 -1.46 -23.41 -15.97
CA HIS A 107 -1.22 -22.15 -15.28
C HIS A 107 -1.54 -22.26 -13.79
N VAL A 108 -0.69 -21.69 -12.94
CA VAL A 108 -0.90 -21.64 -11.50
C VAL A 108 -2.01 -20.64 -11.20
N LYS A 109 -3.07 -21.08 -10.51
CA LYS A 109 -4.15 -20.21 -10.08
C LYS A 109 -3.77 -19.49 -8.80
N LYS A 110 -4.11 -18.20 -8.72
CA LYS A 110 -3.76 -17.31 -7.62
C LYS A 110 -5.01 -16.72 -6.99
N ASN A 111 -5.02 -16.64 -5.66
CA ASN A 111 -6.10 -16.05 -4.88
C ASN A 111 -5.66 -14.75 -4.18
N ASP A 112 -4.42 -14.34 -4.39
CA ASP A 112 -3.79 -13.19 -3.77
C ASP A 112 -3.20 -12.24 -4.81
N LEU A 113 -3.31 -10.94 -4.56
CA LEU A 113 -2.58 -9.89 -5.26
C LEU A 113 -1.54 -9.35 -4.29
N ASP A 114 -0.27 -9.58 -4.58
CA ASP A 114 0.86 -9.20 -3.75
C ASP A 114 2.13 -9.12 -4.60
N LEU A 115 2.65 -7.90 -4.78
CA LEU A 115 3.87 -7.65 -5.55
C LEU A 115 5.07 -8.48 -5.05
N ASP A 116 5.10 -8.88 -3.77
CA ASP A 116 6.18 -9.69 -3.22
C ASP A 116 6.09 -11.16 -3.60
N THR A 117 4.89 -11.71 -3.83
CA THR A 117 4.68 -13.14 -4.15
C THR A 117 4.48 -13.41 -5.65
N GLU A 118 4.42 -12.36 -6.47
CA GLU A 118 4.27 -12.36 -7.93
C GLU A 118 5.58 -12.68 -8.67
N HIS A 119 6.27 -13.72 -8.22
CA HIS A 119 7.48 -14.23 -8.83
C HIS A 119 7.61 -15.74 -8.59
N TRP A 120 8.41 -16.42 -9.40
CA TRP A 120 8.75 -17.82 -9.19
C TRP A 120 10.19 -18.13 -9.58
N LEU A 121 10.73 -19.20 -9.01
CA LEU A 121 12.02 -19.73 -9.42
C LEU A 121 11.83 -20.72 -10.57
N GLU A 122 12.57 -20.51 -11.64
CA GLU A 122 12.61 -21.39 -12.81
C GLU A 122 14.08 -21.59 -13.19
N ASN A 123 14.56 -22.84 -13.11
CA ASN A 123 15.95 -23.21 -13.42
C ASN A 123 17.03 -22.39 -12.66
N GLY A 124 16.72 -21.95 -11.44
CA GLY A 124 17.63 -21.14 -10.61
C GLY A 124 17.57 -19.64 -10.91
N GLU A 125 16.76 -19.20 -11.87
CA GLU A 125 16.51 -17.79 -12.15
C GLU A 125 15.16 -17.36 -11.54
N THR A 126 15.09 -16.11 -11.06
CA THR A 126 13.82 -15.53 -10.63
C THR A 126 13.08 -14.95 -11.83
N ARG A 127 11.89 -15.49 -12.09
CA ARG A 127 10.92 -14.99 -13.06
C ARG A 127 9.86 -14.18 -12.33
N TYR A 128 9.35 -13.15 -12.99
CA TYR A 128 8.31 -12.29 -12.44
C TYR A 128 7.08 -12.35 -13.34
N GLU A 129 5.92 -12.03 -12.75
CA GLU A 129 4.73 -11.76 -13.54
C GLU A 129 4.99 -10.65 -14.57
N GLU A 130 4.62 -10.89 -15.83
CA GLU A 130 4.94 -9.98 -16.95
C GLU A 130 4.30 -8.58 -16.81
N TRP A 131 3.24 -8.49 -16.01
CA TRP A 131 2.46 -7.29 -15.79
C TRP A 131 3.02 -6.40 -14.66
N ARG A 132 3.89 -6.91 -13.79
CA ARG A 132 4.45 -6.17 -12.64
C ARG A 132 5.34 -4.97 -13.04
N GLY A 133 6.00 -5.04 -14.21
CA GLY A 133 7.03 -4.08 -14.61
C GLY A 133 6.53 -2.70 -15.07
N ASN A 134 5.22 -2.46 -15.14
CA ASN A 134 4.67 -1.21 -15.68
C ASN A 134 3.32 -0.88 -15.03
N THR A 135 3.14 0.34 -14.53
CA THR A 135 1.88 0.81 -13.92
C THR A 135 0.65 0.60 -14.81
N THR A 136 0.81 0.75 -16.13
CA THR A 136 -0.25 0.47 -17.11
C THR A 136 -0.64 -1.00 -17.13
N LYS A 137 0.36 -1.90 -17.09
CA LYS A 137 0.12 -3.34 -17.08
C LYS A 137 -0.43 -3.82 -15.74
N ILE A 138 0.04 -3.27 -14.62
CA ILE A 138 -0.56 -3.52 -13.29
C ILE A 138 -2.03 -3.10 -13.32
N LYS A 139 -2.34 -1.91 -13.85
CA LYS A 139 -3.74 -1.47 -13.97
C LYS A 139 -4.57 -2.44 -14.82
N GLN A 140 -4.05 -2.89 -15.96
CA GLN A 140 -4.73 -3.87 -16.81
C GLN A 140 -4.97 -5.18 -16.07
N HIS A 141 -3.97 -5.69 -15.35
CA HIS A 141 -4.12 -6.88 -14.52
C HIS A 141 -5.22 -6.71 -13.46
N VAL A 142 -5.25 -5.55 -12.78
CA VAL A 142 -6.31 -5.24 -11.81
C VAL A 142 -7.67 -5.12 -12.52
N ASP A 143 -7.74 -4.52 -13.70
CA ASP A 143 -8.97 -4.44 -14.50
C ASP A 143 -9.52 -5.85 -14.80
N ASP A 144 -8.66 -6.80 -15.20
CA ASP A 144 -9.03 -8.19 -15.48
C ASP A 144 -9.56 -8.92 -14.23
N VAL A 145 -8.90 -8.74 -13.08
CA VAL A 145 -9.35 -9.28 -11.79
C VAL A 145 -10.71 -8.70 -11.40
N VAL A 146 -10.90 -7.39 -11.58
CA VAL A 146 -12.17 -6.71 -11.29
C VAL A 146 -13.28 -7.24 -12.20
N GLU A 147 -13.01 -7.42 -13.49
CA GLU A 147 -13.97 -7.98 -14.44
C GLU A 147 -14.38 -9.40 -14.04
N PHE A 148 -13.43 -10.26 -13.68
CA PHE A 148 -13.71 -11.60 -13.17
C PHE A 148 -14.59 -11.56 -11.93
N LEU A 149 -14.27 -10.72 -10.96
CA LEU A 149 -15.05 -10.59 -9.72
C LEU A 149 -16.47 -10.09 -10.01
N LEU A 150 -16.63 -9.08 -10.87
CA LEU A 150 -17.93 -8.55 -11.26
C LEU A 150 -18.76 -9.58 -12.04
N ALA A 151 -18.15 -10.42 -12.86
CA ALA A 151 -18.86 -11.47 -13.60
C ALA A 151 -19.40 -12.58 -12.68
N ASN A 152 -18.64 -12.95 -11.64
CA ASN A 152 -18.93 -14.13 -10.83
C ASN A 152 -19.55 -13.81 -9.45
N TYR A 153 -19.30 -12.62 -8.90
CA TYR A 153 -19.58 -12.28 -7.50
C TYR A 153 -20.25 -10.90 -7.33
N LYS A 154 -20.84 -10.32 -8.39
CA LYS A 154 -21.48 -8.99 -8.36
C LYS A 154 -22.37 -8.72 -7.15
N ASN A 155 -23.21 -9.70 -6.81
CA ASN A 155 -24.24 -9.59 -5.78
C ASN A 155 -23.82 -10.31 -4.48
N SER A 156 -22.57 -10.74 -4.38
CA SER A 156 -22.04 -11.44 -3.23
C SER A 156 -21.58 -10.44 -2.16
N ASN A 157 -21.66 -10.87 -0.91
CA ASN A 157 -21.09 -10.16 0.21
C ASN A 157 -19.81 -10.87 0.64
N PHE A 158 -18.83 -10.09 1.11
CA PHE A 158 -17.58 -10.60 1.64
C PHE A 158 -17.42 -10.15 3.09
N GLU A 159 -16.82 -11.00 3.91
CA GLU A 159 -16.20 -10.59 5.16
C GLU A 159 -14.81 -10.03 4.85
N GLU A 160 -14.61 -8.73 5.09
CA GLU A 160 -13.29 -8.09 5.07
C GLU A 160 -12.64 -8.26 6.44
N LYS A 161 -11.39 -8.71 6.47
CA LYS A 161 -10.53 -8.73 7.65
C LYS A 161 -9.20 -8.05 7.34
N LEU A 162 -8.72 -7.26 8.27
CA LEU A 162 -7.42 -6.59 8.20
C LEU A 162 -6.44 -7.33 9.10
N GLY A 163 -5.21 -7.52 8.63
CA GLY A 163 -4.11 -8.11 9.41
C GLY A 163 -2.74 -7.76 8.81
N THR A 164 -1.69 -8.44 9.26
CA THR A 164 -0.34 -8.39 8.68
C THR A 164 0.26 -9.78 8.57
N THR A 165 1.38 -9.86 7.86
CA THR A 165 2.19 -11.08 7.71
C THR A 165 2.43 -11.86 9.02
N GLU A 166 2.62 -11.22 10.18
CA GLU A 166 2.76 -11.94 11.46
C GLU A 166 1.47 -12.63 11.93
N ASP A 167 0.29 -11.98 11.79
CA ASP A 167 -0.98 -12.60 12.19
C ASP A 167 -1.27 -13.88 11.38
N TYR A 168 -0.75 -13.98 10.15
CA TYR A 168 -0.88 -15.16 9.30
C TYR A 168 0.15 -16.23 9.64
N GLU A 169 1.39 -15.87 9.95
CA GLU A 169 2.45 -16.80 10.35
C GLU A 169 2.18 -17.42 11.74
N GLU A 170 1.67 -16.66 12.71
CA GLU A 170 1.29 -17.15 14.04
C GLU A 170 0.11 -18.15 14.01
N SER A 171 -0.74 -18.10 12.99
CA SER A 171 -1.84 -19.06 12.83
C SER A 171 -1.37 -20.49 12.49
N GLN A 172 -0.07 -20.66 12.18
CA GLN A 172 0.54 -21.94 11.80
C GLN A 172 1.44 -22.56 12.89
N ASP A 173 1.88 -21.81 13.91
CA ASP A 173 2.82 -22.33 14.92
C ASP A 173 2.50 -21.86 16.35
N THR A 174 2.48 -22.81 17.28
CA THR A 174 2.17 -22.58 18.70
C THR A 174 3.32 -21.90 19.44
N ASN A 175 3.00 -20.86 20.22
CA ASN A 175 3.80 -20.26 21.31
C ASN A 175 5.11 -19.57 20.94
N GLU A 176 5.09 -18.24 20.77
CA GLU A 176 5.87 -17.28 21.58
C GLU A 176 5.61 -15.84 21.10
N LEU A 177 4.99 -15.02 21.95
CA LEU A 177 4.76 -13.59 21.74
C LEU A 177 6.03 -12.79 22.09
N VAL A 178 6.97 -12.69 21.16
CA VAL A 178 8.05 -11.70 21.23
C VAL A 178 8.04 -10.89 19.93
N PRO A 179 7.53 -9.64 19.96
CA PRO A 179 7.55 -8.78 18.77
C PRO A 179 9.00 -8.46 18.38
N ASP A 180 9.40 -8.90 17.19
CA ASP A 180 10.71 -8.64 16.63
C ASP A 180 10.73 -7.26 15.95
N ILE A 181 11.37 -6.30 16.62
CA ILE A 181 11.52 -4.91 16.19
C ILE A 181 12.20 -4.74 14.82
N ASN A 182 12.81 -5.80 14.26
CA ASN A 182 13.44 -5.77 12.94
C ASN A 182 12.57 -6.36 11.82
N LYS A 183 11.38 -6.89 12.12
CA LYS A 183 10.49 -7.42 11.09
C LYS A 183 9.74 -6.29 10.38
N GLN A 184 9.78 -6.31 9.06
CA GLN A 184 9.00 -5.41 8.23
C GLN A 184 7.59 -6.00 8.06
N TYR A 185 6.60 -5.34 8.66
CA TYR A 185 5.20 -5.76 8.62
C TYR A 185 4.54 -5.33 7.31
N LYS A 186 4.03 -6.28 6.54
CA LYS A 186 3.20 -5.99 5.36
C LYS A 186 1.72 -6.13 5.70
N ARG A 187 0.92 -5.14 5.32
CA ARG A 187 -0.54 -5.15 5.53
C ARG A 187 -1.18 -6.20 4.61
N ILE A 188 -2.11 -6.97 5.16
CA ILE A 188 -2.90 -7.97 4.44
C ILE A 188 -4.38 -7.64 4.62
N ILE A 189 -5.12 -7.63 3.52
CA ILE A 189 -6.57 -7.48 3.51
C ILE A 189 -7.16 -8.78 2.95
N THR A 190 -7.96 -9.47 3.75
CA THR A 190 -8.61 -10.71 3.34
C THR A 190 -10.10 -10.53 3.15
N TYR A 191 -10.60 -11.03 2.02
CA TYR A 191 -12.00 -11.09 1.68
C TYR A 191 -12.47 -12.55 1.65
N THR A 192 -13.37 -12.91 2.56
CA THR A 192 -13.98 -14.24 2.62
C THR A 192 -15.43 -14.16 2.13
N LEU A 193 -15.78 -14.93 1.10
CA LEU A 193 -17.14 -15.02 0.59
C LEU A 193 -18.12 -15.44 1.70
N LYS A 194 -19.23 -14.71 1.86
CA LYS A 194 -20.32 -15.05 2.78
C LYS A 194 -21.47 -15.81 2.11
#